data_AF-E1RF73-F1
#
_entry.id   AF-E1RF73-F1
#
_cell.length_a   1.000
_cell.length_b   1.000
_cell.length_c   1.000
_cell.angle_alpha   90.00
_cell.angle_beta   90.00
_cell.angle_gamma   90.00
#
_symmetry.space_group_name_H-M   'P 1'
#
loop_
_entity.id
_entity.type
_entity.pdbx_description
1 polymer ?
#
loop_
_entity_poly.entity_id
_entity_poly.type
_entity_poly.pdbx_seq_one_letter_code
_entity_poly.pdbx_strand_id
1 'polypeptide(L)'
;MNKFQKLLASAVIIILIIVILAFPHLMPSTVPPDILQVIQVSEQKAGEGKIIHLDNESVSNYPVLEEVLLNRDYYETDEPYQDGDLLIIGSVDFPEKIKQDTIDKYIFDNESGKRKYFEYAENYYRIGTIYAD
;
A
#
# COMPACT_ATOMS: atom_id res chain seq x y z
N MET A 1 -49.64 15.96 2.68
CA MET A 1 -49.02 14.65 2.97
C MET A 1 -49.90 13.86 3.94
N ASN A 2 -50.58 12.84 3.43
CA ASN A 2 -51.54 11.99 4.15
C ASN A 2 -50.81 10.93 5.01
N LYS A 3 -51.49 10.38 6.04
CA LYS A 3 -50.89 9.47 7.05
C LYS A 3 -50.07 8.33 6.44
N PHE A 4 -50.54 7.77 5.32
CA PHE A 4 -49.87 6.72 4.58
C PHE A 4 -48.49 7.14 4.04
N GLN A 5 -48.37 8.34 3.46
CA GLN A 5 -47.09 8.88 2.97
C GLN A 5 -46.09 9.13 4.11
N LYS A 6 -46.56 9.54 5.30
CA LYS A 6 -45.71 9.73 6.48
C LYS A 6 -45.15 8.41 7.02
N LEU A 7 -45.99 7.37 7.04
CA LEU A 7 -45.59 6.02 7.44
C LEU A 7 -44.57 5.43 6.47
N LEU A 8 -44.80 5.61 5.17
CA LEU A 8 -43.92 5.09 4.12
C LEU A 8 -42.56 5.79 4.14
N ALA A 9 -42.54 7.13 4.29
CA ALA A 9 -41.30 7.89 4.43
C ALA A 9 -40.51 7.48 5.70
N SER A 10 -41.21 7.27 6.82
CA SER A 10 -40.56 6.84 8.07
C SER A 10 -39.97 5.44 7.95
N ALA A 11 -40.68 4.51 7.31
CA ALA A 11 -40.19 3.15 7.08
C ALA A 11 -38.93 3.13 6.19
N VAL A 12 -38.91 3.94 5.13
CA VAL A 12 -37.75 4.08 4.24
C VAL A 12 -36.54 4.62 5.01
N ILE A 13 -36.72 5.64 5.85
CA ILE A 13 -35.63 6.20 6.66
C ILE A 13 -35.07 5.14 7.63
N ILE A 14 -35.93 4.38 8.29
CA ILE A 14 -35.51 3.32 9.23
C ILE A 14 -34.70 2.24 8.49
N ILE A 15 -35.18 1.80 7.32
CA ILE A 15 -34.46 0.82 6.49
C ILE A 15 -33.11 1.38 6.07
N LEU A 16 -33.03 2.65 5.66
CA LEU A 16 -31.77 3.28 5.26
C LEU A 16 -30.76 3.30 6.41
N ILE A 17 -31.20 3.62 7.63
CA ILE A 17 -30.35 3.62 8.82
C ILE A 17 -29.83 2.21 9.11
N ILE A 18 -30.69 1.19 9.04
CA ILE A 18 -30.29 -0.21 9.26
C ILE A 18 -29.26 -0.63 8.21
N VAL A 19 -29.45 -0.26 6.94
CA VAL A 19 -28.48 -0.55 5.88
C VAL A 19 -27.15 0.12 6.16
N ILE A 20 -27.13 1.41 6.52
CA ILE A 20 -25.90 2.15 6.83
C ILE A 20 -25.15 1.53 8.02
N LEU A 21 -25.86 1.08 9.06
CA LEU A 21 -25.27 0.48 10.25
C LEU A 21 -24.81 -0.98 10.04
N ALA A 22 -25.51 -1.74 9.20
CA ALA A 22 -25.18 -3.14 8.92
C ALA A 22 -24.09 -3.28 7.85
N PHE A 23 -23.99 -2.33 6.91
CA PHE A 23 -23.05 -2.38 5.79
C PHE A 23 -21.57 -2.60 6.18
N PRO A 24 -21.01 -1.95 7.23
CA PRO A 24 -19.63 -2.19 7.65
C PRO A 24 -19.38 -3.63 8.13
N HIS A 25 -20.41 -4.30 8.65
CA HIS A 25 -20.32 -5.66 9.17
C HIS A 25 -20.51 -6.73 8.08
N LEU A 26 -20.99 -6.35 6.89
CA LEU A 26 -21.15 -7.23 5.74
C LEU A 26 -19.93 -7.23 4.81
N MET A 27 -19.00 -6.30 5.01
CA MET A 27 -17.70 -6.34 4.35
C MET A 27 -16.91 -7.52 4.93
N PRO A 28 -16.42 -8.46 4.11
CA PRO A 28 -15.50 -9.47 4.59
C PRO A 28 -14.32 -8.76 5.26
N SER A 29 -13.94 -9.23 6.45
CA SER A 29 -12.72 -8.77 7.12
C SER A 29 -11.56 -9.05 6.16
N THR A 30 -11.13 -8.04 5.41
CA THR A 30 -9.92 -8.11 4.61
C THR A 30 -8.80 -8.48 5.58
N VAL A 31 -8.29 -9.70 5.46
CA VAL A 31 -7.13 -10.14 6.26
C VAL A 31 -6.04 -9.09 6.01
N PRO A 32 -5.42 -8.46 7.00
CA PRO A 32 -4.36 -7.50 6.68
C PRO A 32 -3.23 -8.24 5.98
N PRO A 33 -2.66 -7.69 4.89
CA PRO A 33 -1.52 -8.32 4.23
C PRO A 33 -0.36 -8.47 5.22
N ASP A 34 0.48 -9.45 4.97
CA ASP A 34 1.59 -9.87 5.84
C ASP A 34 2.90 -10.04 5.08
N ILE A 35 2.95 -9.66 3.79
CA ILE A 35 4.19 -9.59 3.01
C ILE A 35 4.35 -8.18 2.42
N LEU A 36 5.55 -7.63 2.55
CA LEU A 36 5.96 -6.39 1.90
C LEU A 36 6.86 -6.70 0.71
N GLN A 37 6.48 -6.22 -0.47
CA GLN A 37 7.27 -6.38 -1.69
C GLN A 37 8.03 -5.11 -2.05
N VAL A 38 9.30 -5.25 -2.42
CA VAL A 38 10.10 -4.17 -2.99
C VAL A 38 10.04 -4.29 -4.50
N ILE A 39 9.52 -3.25 -5.14
CA ILE A 39 9.26 -3.20 -6.58
C ILE A 39 10.06 -2.04 -7.15
N GLN A 40 10.99 -2.31 -8.06
CA GLN A 40 11.65 -1.29 -8.87
C GLN A 40 10.68 -0.74 -9.91
N VAL A 41 10.74 0.58 -10.10
CA VAL A 41 9.89 1.37 -11.00
C VAL A 41 10.74 2.37 -11.77
N SER A 42 10.17 2.94 -12.84
CA SER A 42 10.84 3.96 -13.64
C SER A 42 10.84 5.29 -12.91
N GLU A 43 11.79 6.15 -13.27
CA GLU A 43 11.84 7.54 -12.80
C GLU A 43 10.52 8.27 -13.11
N GLN A 44 9.99 8.09 -14.33
CA GLN A 44 8.71 8.66 -14.72
C GLN A 44 7.60 8.28 -13.74
N LYS A 45 7.55 7.01 -13.31
CA LYS A 45 6.54 6.52 -12.37
C LYS A 45 6.76 7.07 -10.97
N ALA A 46 8.01 7.12 -10.52
CA ALA A 46 8.39 7.68 -9.22
C ALA A 46 8.04 9.18 -9.11
N GLY A 47 8.20 9.92 -10.22
CA GLY A 47 7.86 11.34 -10.33
C GLY A 47 6.38 11.68 -10.11
N GLU A 48 5.47 10.69 -10.17
CA GLU A 48 4.06 10.88 -9.82
C GLU A 48 3.84 11.04 -8.30
N GLY A 49 4.79 10.60 -7.47
CA GLY A 49 4.65 10.54 -6.01
C GLY A 49 5.60 11.46 -5.23
N LYS A 50 5.89 11.07 -3.98
CA LYS A 50 6.91 11.67 -3.12
C LYS A 50 8.14 10.78 -3.14
N ILE A 51 9.23 11.29 -3.68
CA ILE A 51 10.52 10.59 -3.71
C ILE A 51 11.24 10.84 -2.39
N ILE A 52 11.70 9.76 -1.78
CA ILE A 52 12.53 9.74 -0.58
C ILE A 52 13.91 9.28 -1.04
N HIS A 53 14.89 10.18 -1.01
CA HIS A 53 16.26 9.85 -1.37
C HIS A 53 16.92 9.11 -0.20
N LEU A 54 17.47 7.93 -0.48
CA LEU A 54 18.15 7.07 0.46
C LEU A 54 19.61 6.92 0.07
N ASP A 55 20.44 6.82 1.09
CA ASP A 55 21.84 6.43 1.04
C ASP A 55 22.07 5.22 1.97
N ASN A 56 23.31 4.75 2.04
CA ASN A 56 23.67 3.58 2.85
C ASN A 56 23.38 3.75 4.34
N GLU A 57 23.30 4.99 4.85
CA GLU A 57 23.00 5.25 6.25
C GLU A 57 21.49 5.30 6.48
N SER A 58 20.78 6.05 5.64
CA SER A 58 19.34 6.28 5.78
C SER A 58 18.48 5.09 5.37
N VAL A 59 18.98 4.16 4.54
CA VAL A 59 18.27 2.93 4.19
C VAL A 59 18.00 2.04 5.42
N SER A 60 18.85 2.10 6.45
CA SER A 60 18.65 1.36 7.70
C SER A 60 17.43 1.82 8.50
N ASN A 61 16.90 3.02 8.23
CA ASN A 61 15.61 3.46 8.77
C ASN A 61 14.44 2.71 8.13
N TYR A 62 14.67 1.97 7.05
CA TYR A 62 13.69 1.21 6.27
C TYR A 62 14.11 -0.27 6.20
N PRO A 63 13.94 -1.05 7.29
CA PRO A 63 14.41 -2.44 7.36
C PRO A 63 14.03 -3.34 6.19
N VAL A 64 12.86 -3.13 5.58
CA VAL A 64 12.40 -3.88 4.39
C VAL A 64 13.26 -3.58 3.17
N LEU A 65 13.60 -2.30 2.96
CA LEU A 65 14.47 -1.87 1.88
C LEU A 65 15.92 -2.27 2.17
N GLU A 66 16.38 -2.13 3.41
CA GLU A 66 17.70 -2.60 3.82
C GLU A 66 17.86 -4.10 3.59
N GLU A 67 16.88 -4.93 3.99
CA GLU A 67 16.94 -6.37 3.77
C GLU A 67 17.05 -6.72 2.28
N VAL A 68 16.25 -6.08 1.42
CA VAL A 68 16.21 -6.43 -0.01
C VAL A 68 17.36 -5.79 -0.80
N LEU A 69 17.72 -4.54 -0.52
CA LEU A 69 18.70 -3.78 -1.30
C LEU A 69 20.15 -4.03 -0.84
N LEU A 70 20.38 -4.36 0.44
CA LEU A 70 21.71 -4.57 0.98
C LEU A 70 22.03 -6.03 1.33
N ASN A 71 21.03 -6.79 1.79
CA ASN A 71 21.28 -8.10 2.43
C ASN A 71 20.86 -9.31 1.59
N ARG A 72 20.24 -9.13 0.42
CA ARG A 72 19.98 -10.24 -0.51
C ARG A 72 20.91 -10.19 -1.71
N ASP A 73 21.37 -11.38 -2.10
CA ASP A 73 21.87 -11.61 -3.45
C ASP A 73 20.75 -11.19 -4.41
N TYR A 74 21.02 -10.13 -5.15
CA TYR A 74 20.14 -9.58 -6.17
C TYR A 74 19.54 -10.75 -6.97
N TYR A 75 18.21 -10.89 -6.99
CA TYR A 75 17.60 -11.72 -8.02
C TYR A 75 17.83 -10.96 -9.32
N GLU A 76 18.95 -11.24 -9.99
CA GLU A 76 19.17 -10.86 -11.38
C GLU A 76 18.02 -11.47 -12.17
N THR A 77 16.99 -10.67 -12.41
CA THR A 77 16.12 -10.93 -13.54
C THR A 77 16.98 -10.72 -14.78
N ASP A 78 17.16 -11.79 -15.57
CA ASP A 78 17.92 -11.78 -16.83
C ASP A 78 17.35 -10.80 -17.87
N GLU A 79 16.16 -10.24 -17.63
CA GLU A 79 15.54 -9.24 -18.49
C GLU A 79 15.89 -7.82 -18.03
N PRO A 80 16.54 -7.02 -18.89
CA PRO A 80 16.83 -5.63 -18.57
C PRO A 80 15.51 -4.88 -18.34
N TYR A 81 15.46 -4.14 -17.23
CA TYR A 81 14.34 -3.27 -16.87
C TYR A 81 13.93 -2.39 -18.08
N GLN A 82 12.69 -2.52 -18.55
CA GLN A 82 12.13 -1.62 -19.55
C GLN A 82 11.32 -0.52 -18.89
N ASP A 83 11.41 0.69 -19.45
CA ASP A 83 10.69 1.85 -18.97
C ASP A 83 9.17 1.59 -19.01
N GLY A 84 8.55 1.57 -17.82
CA GLY A 84 7.12 1.26 -17.64
C GLY A 84 6.83 -0.08 -16.96
N ASP A 85 7.83 -0.96 -16.83
CA ASP A 85 7.67 -2.23 -16.14
C ASP A 85 7.75 -2.06 -14.62
N LEU A 86 7.10 -2.99 -13.92
CA LEU A 86 7.18 -3.18 -12.47
C LEU A 86 8.04 -4.41 -12.22
N LEU A 87 9.28 -4.23 -11.77
CA LEU A 87 10.18 -5.34 -11.48
C LEU A 87 10.17 -5.64 -9.98
N ILE A 88 9.76 -6.84 -9.58
CA ILE A 88 9.80 -7.25 -8.17
C ILE A 88 11.23 -7.66 -7.85
N ILE A 89 11.88 -6.94 -6.94
CA ILE A 89 13.29 -7.16 -6.55
C ILE A 89 13.38 -8.07 -5.32
N GLY A 90 12.35 -8.05 -4.48
CA GLY A 90 12.33 -8.89 -3.29
C GLY A 90 11.04 -8.76 -2.49
N SER A 91 10.93 -9.58 -1.45
CA SER A 91 9.79 -9.59 -0.54
C SER A 91 10.25 -9.96 0.86
N VAL A 92 9.69 -9.29 1.85
CA VAL A 92 9.99 -9.50 3.27
C VAL A 92 8.71 -9.91 3.98
N ASP A 93 8.79 -11.01 4.71
CA ASP A 93 7.71 -11.45 5.58
C ASP A 93 7.51 -10.44 6.70
N PHE A 94 6.29 -10.00 6.86
CA PHE A 94 5.88 -9.01 7.85
C PHE A 94 4.82 -9.63 8.77
N PRO A 95 5.25 -10.48 9.74
CA PRO A 95 4.35 -11.33 10.53
C PRO A 95 3.39 -10.51 11.40
N GLU A 96 3.77 -9.29 11.74
CA GLU A 96 2.85 -8.32 12.30
C GLU A 96 1.99 -7.71 11.20
N LYS A 97 0.92 -8.41 10.80
CA LYS A 97 -0.22 -7.91 10.00
C LYS A 97 -0.15 -6.39 9.74
N ILE A 98 0.06 -5.98 8.49
CA ILE A 98 0.38 -4.61 8.10
C ILE A 98 -0.61 -3.61 8.71
N LYS A 99 -0.09 -2.70 9.54
CA LYS A 99 -0.84 -1.65 10.24
C LYS A 99 -0.70 -0.30 9.54
N GLN A 100 -1.47 0.69 9.99
CA GLN A 100 -1.38 2.05 9.46
C GLN A 100 0.03 2.62 9.56
N ASP A 101 0.75 2.39 10.66
CA ASP A 101 2.14 2.84 10.81
C ASP A 101 3.07 2.30 9.70
N THR A 102 2.84 1.07 9.24
CA THR A 102 3.58 0.47 8.11
C THR A 102 3.19 1.15 6.79
N ILE A 103 1.89 1.40 6.58
CA ILE A 103 1.38 2.11 5.40
C ILE A 103 1.98 3.52 5.34
N ASP A 104 1.99 4.22 6.46
CA ASP A 104 2.48 5.58 6.61
C ASP A 104 4.00 5.64 6.44
N LYS A 105 4.71 4.60 6.88
CA LYS A 105 6.17 4.53 6.70
C LYS A 105 6.55 4.29 5.25
N TYR A 106 5.90 3.33 4.60
CA TYR A 106 6.38 2.76 3.33
C TYR A 106 5.57 3.10 2.08
N ILE A 107 4.26 3.35 2.23
CA ILE A 107 3.34 3.36 1.08
C ILE A 107 2.84 4.76 0.77
N PHE A 108 2.34 5.48 1.78
CA PHE A 108 1.76 6.80 1.60
C PHE A 108 2.41 7.83 2.52
N ASP A 109 2.48 9.04 2.01
CA ASP A 109 2.81 10.21 2.80
C ASP A 109 1.51 10.83 3.34
N ASN A 110 1.32 10.77 4.66
CA ASN A 110 0.08 11.24 5.29
C ASN A 110 -0.20 12.72 5.09
N GLU A 111 0.83 13.54 4.90
CA GLU A 111 0.66 14.98 4.70
C GLU A 111 0.18 15.30 3.28
N SER A 112 0.84 14.73 2.27
CA SER A 112 0.52 15.01 0.86
C SER A 112 -0.52 14.07 0.25
N GLY A 113 -0.83 12.95 0.89
CA GLY A 113 -1.65 11.87 0.34
C GLY A 113 -1.00 11.15 -0.85
N LYS A 114 0.24 11.50 -1.21
CA LYS A 114 0.96 10.92 -2.34
C LYS A 114 1.57 9.59 -1.95
N ARG A 115 1.73 8.71 -2.94
CA ARG A 115 2.50 7.48 -2.79
C ARG A 115 3.97 7.81 -2.56
N LYS A 116 4.61 7.07 -1.67
CA LYS A 116 6.06 7.12 -1.46
C LYS A 116 6.79 6.26 -2.47
N TYR A 117 7.88 6.80 -2.97
CA TYR A 117 8.89 6.12 -3.75
C TYR A 117 10.24 6.35 -3.07
N PHE A 118 11.16 5.42 -3.23
CA PHE A 118 12.48 5.44 -2.60
C PHE A 118 13.52 5.42 -3.70
N GLU A 119 14.39 6.42 -3.73
CA GLU A 119 15.54 6.44 -4.62
C GLU A 119 16.76 5.92 -3.85
N TYR A 120 17.42 4.91 -4.40
CA TYR A 120 18.65 4.37 -3.84
C TYR A 120 19.55 3.89 -4.98
N ALA A 121 20.83 4.27 -4.95
CA ALA A 121 21.81 3.93 -5.99
C ALA A 121 21.28 4.17 -7.42
N GLU A 122 20.74 5.37 -7.67
CA GLU A 122 20.20 5.83 -8.98
C GLU A 122 18.99 5.03 -9.50
N ASN A 123 18.38 4.18 -8.66
CA ASN A 123 17.19 3.40 -9.00
C ASN A 123 16.01 3.79 -8.10
N TYR A 124 14.78 3.62 -8.62
CA TYR A 124 13.56 3.98 -7.92
C TYR A 124 12.77 2.74 -7.50
N TYR A 125 12.29 2.73 -6.26
CA TYR A 125 11.57 1.62 -5.66
C TYR A 125 10.26 2.07 -5.04
N ARG A 126 9.28 1.17 -4.98
CA ARG A 126 8.08 1.32 -4.16
C ARG A 126 7.85 0.06 -3.35
N ILE A 127 7.16 0.23 -2.23
CA ILE A 127 6.67 -0.90 -1.45
C ILE A 127 5.25 -1.27 -1.88
N GLY A 128 5.04 -2.56 -2.15
CA GLY A 128 3.75 -3.20 -2.35
C GLY A 128 3.39 -4.09 -1.16
N THR A 129 2.12 -4.51 -1.08
CA THR A 129 1.62 -5.41 -0.02
C THR A 129 0.95 -6.61 -0.65
N ILE A 130 1.27 -7.81 -0.18
CA ILE A 130 0.65 -9.07 -0.60
C ILE A 130 0.10 -9.81 0.63
N TYR A 131 -0.97 -10.56 0.40
CA TYR A 131 -1.54 -11.51 1.35
C TYR A 131 -0.84 -12.85 1.13
N ALA A 132 -0.18 -13.40 2.16
CA ALA A 132 0.13 -14.81 2.19
C ALA A 132 -1.17 -15.58 2.44
N ASP A 133 -1.46 -16.56 1.58
CA ASP A 133 -2.63 -17.46 1.72
C ASP A 133 -2.53 -18.36 2.97
#